data_AF-A0A935WUJ7-F1
#
_entry.id   AF-A0A935WUJ7-F1
#
_cell.length_a   1.000
_cell.length_b   1.000
_cell.length_c   1.000
_cell.angle_alpha   90.00
_cell.angle_beta   90.00
_cell.angle_gamma   90.00
#
_symmetry.space_group_name_H-M   'P 1'
#
loop_
_entity.id
_entity.type
_entity.pdbx_description
1 polymer ?
#
loop_
_entity_poly.entity_id
_entity_poly.type
_entity_poly.pdbx_seq_one_letter_code
_entity_poly.pdbx_strand_id
1 'polypeptide(L)'
;MPRPRRTIDFSTLGRPPSRVRLAANIVRGVVAFSCLLSGLAISNPATATAPATGTSSGIAWQIGLQSDTVRVQRSFPGEIALWVKDLSTGQRYTFNAATPMYLASGIKLLVLAALFRQVEAGKIDLDQEVTYTPKDVRDGAPLLNYTRFGAKLSVRTLAEAMIQRSDNAATDLIIDKVGLEAVEQEIRNLELPNMGRITTLLDVRRLVYRSIDRRLANLSPIEIFELGVTRPLDARLDRVSERLGEPPGTFTVVDYVRAFDRYYAQGLNTAPIESMALFVEKLVAGQVVSQASSQAMLEIMLGTRTGRRRIRAGLPVGTDIAHKTGTQFRRICDFGLFFMPDHRPIVLIACIKGGRKARAEQVIAHLAQRTYFHLTPPSERRKIGPRPVLAPAGDGERGRGRTAGAPSNPSRRHGAEDDDVSSSGGVDDDVGVSDDDEESEEEIAEDELLTPTRRTGKKRNQGVDRDRIRNERRRHLRERRARPAPAPAPTTTDPVAPSPPVGPPT
;
A
#
# COMPACT_ATOMS: atom_id res chain seq x y z
N MET A 1 18.50 -28.34 6.64
CA MET A 1 18.02 -27.56 7.82
C MET A 1 17.69 -26.15 7.35
N PRO A 2 16.51 -25.59 7.64
CA PRO A 2 16.30 -24.16 7.41
C PRO A 2 17.27 -23.40 8.32
N ARG A 3 18.02 -22.45 7.75
CA ARG A 3 18.84 -21.53 8.56
C ARG A 3 17.91 -20.85 9.58
N PRO A 4 18.33 -20.67 10.85
CA PRO A 4 17.56 -19.87 11.78
C PRO A 4 17.32 -18.50 11.12
N ARG A 5 16.06 -18.06 11.05
CA ARG A 5 15.75 -16.68 10.65
C ARG A 5 16.58 -15.79 11.58
N ARG A 6 17.48 -15.00 11.02
CA ARG A 6 18.15 -13.95 11.80
C ARG A 6 17.03 -13.03 12.27
N THR A 7 16.70 -13.06 13.54
CA THR A 7 15.84 -12.04 14.14
C THR A 7 16.60 -10.73 13.97
N ILE A 8 16.12 -9.85 13.09
CA ILE A 8 16.65 -8.49 13.02
C ILE A 8 16.23 -7.83 14.33
N ASP A 9 17.21 -7.56 15.17
CA ASP A 9 16.99 -6.85 16.43
C ASP A 9 16.89 -5.35 16.14
N PHE A 10 15.66 -4.85 15.98
CA PHE A 10 15.42 -3.43 15.78
C PHE A 10 15.57 -2.63 17.08
N SER A 11 15.77 -3.26 18.26
CA SER A 11 15.92 -2.57 19.54
C SER A 11 17.17 -1.70 19.64
N THR A 12 18.17 -1.97 18.79
CA THR A 12 19.42 -1.20 18.73
C THR A 12 19.30 0.11 17.94
N LEU A 13 18.23 0.29 17.14
CA LEU A 13 18.08 1.39 16.18
C LEU A 13 17.52 2.68 16.78
N GLY A 14 16.91 2.62 17.97
CA GLY A 14 16.35 3.78 18.68
C GLY A 14 17.33 4.49 19.60
N ARG A 15 18.58 4.02 19.73
CA ARG A 15 19.58 4.69 20.57
C ARG A 15 20.26 5.81 19.77
N PRO A 16 20.25 7.08 20.24
CA PRO A 16 21.09 8.10 19.64
C PRO A 16 22.56 7.64 19.69
N PRO A 17 23.38 7.95 18.68
CA PRO A 17 24.79 7.60 18.71
C PRO A 17 25.40 8.10 20.01
N SER A 18 26.11 7.23 20.73
CA SER A 18 26.78 7.57 21.98
C SER A 18 27.61 8.84 21.76
N ARG A 19 27.25 9.90 22.50
CA ARG A 19 27.84 11.23 22.40
C ARG A 19 29.36 11.15 22.27
N VAL A 20 29.89 11.70 21.17
CA VAL A 20 31.26 12.24 21.18
C VAL A 20 31.32 13.20 22.36
N ARG A 21 32.17 12.88 23.35
CA ARG A 21 32.38 13.74 24.52
C ARG A 21 32.96 15.07 24.04
N LEU A 22 32.12 16.08 23.86
CA LEU A 22 32.58 17.45 23.79
C LEU A 22 32.96 17.86 25.21
N ALA A 23 34.26 18.06 25.45
CA ALA A 23 34.76 18.56 26.72
C ALA A 23 34.20 19.98 26.94
N ALA A 24 33.23 20.09 27.86
CA ALA A 24 32.76 21.37 28.34
C ALA A 24 33.76 21.90 29.37
N ASN A 25 34.64 22.81 28.97
CA ASN A 25 35.45 23.58 29.91
C ASN A 25 34.54 24.59 30.63
N ILE A 26 34.51 24.46 31.95
CA ILE A 26 33.89 25.38 32.89
C ILE A 26 34.77 26.63 32.98
N VAL A 27 34.20 27.81 32.73
CA VAL A 27 34.67 29.05 33.36
C VAL A 27 33.45 29.87 33.81
N ARG A 28 33.30 30.00 35.14
CA ARG A 28 32.38 30.92 35.82
C ARG A 28 33.15 32.16 36.30
N GLY A 29 32.53 33.34 36.17
CA GLY A 29 32.87 34.61 36.86
C GLY A 29 33.91 35.45 36.10
N VAL A 30 33.79 36.77 35.93
CA VAL A 30 33.47 37.86 36.88
C VAL A 30 33.04 39.15 36.13
N VAL A 31 32.40 40.07 36.87
CA VAL A 31 31.77 41.35 36.53
C VAL A 31 32.75 42.51 36.17
N ALA A 32 32.31 43.35 35.21
CA ALA A 32 32.57 44.78 34.90
C ALA A 32 33.93 45.47 35.15
N PHE A 33 34.45 46.17 34.12
CA PHE A 33 34.87 47.60 34.19
C PHE A 33 35.15 48.17 32.78
N SER A 34 34.77 49.44 32.56
CA SER A 34 35.06 50.23 31.35
C SER A 34 36.48 50.81 31.39
N CYS A 35 37.18 50.91 30.25
CA CYS A 35 37.92 52.11 29.78
C CYS A 35 38.77 51.82 28.53
N LEU A 36 38.89 52.84 27.66
CA LEU A 36 39.70 52.90 26.46
C LEU A 36 41.20 52.62 26.72
N LEU A 37 41.88 51.97 25.77
CA LEU A 37 43.20 52.40 25.30
C LEU A 37 43.62 51.68 24.01
N SER A 38 44.11 52.52 23.10
CA SER A 38 44.71 52.23 21.80
C SER A 38 45.94 51.32 21.92
N GLY A 39 46.09 50.35 21.02
CA GLY A 39 47.31 49.53 20.94
C GLY A 39 47.32 48.64 19.70
N LEU A 40 48.33 48.82 18.86
CA LEU A 40 48.57 48.16 17.57
C LEU A 40 48.35 46.64 17.62
N ALA A 41 47.48 46.13 16.75
CA ALA A 41 47.43 44.71 16.42
C ALA A 41 48.50 44.40 15.36
N ILE A 42 49.57 43.73 15.79
CA ILE A 42 50.49 43.03 14.91
C ILE A 42 49.75 41.81 14.35
N SER A 43 49.67 41.74 13.03
CA SER A 43 49.09 40.65 12.25
C SER A 43 49.78 39.33 12.58
N ASN A 44 49.06 38.38 13.17
CA ASN A 44 49.45 36.97 13.17
C ASN A 44 48.65 36.28 12.05
N PRO A 45 49.26 35.56 11.10
CA PRO A 45 48.51 34.83 10.10
C PRO A 45 47.79 33.68 10.80
N ALA A 46 46.46 33.79 10.87
CA ALA A 46 45.59 32.71 11.28
C ALA A 46 45.89 31.49 10.40
N THR A 47 46.30 30.40 11.04
CA THR A 47 46.31 29.07 10.45
C THR A 47 44.87 28.76 10.05
N ALA A 48 44.59 28.84 8.76
CA ALA A 48 43.29 28.46 8.22
C ALA A 48 43.12 26.95 8.43
N THR A 49 42.41 26.58 9.50
CA THR A 49 41.90 25.23 9.67
C THR A 49 40.95 24.96 8.49
N ALA A 50 41.37 24.06 7.60
CA ALA A 50 40.54 23.64 6.46
C ALA A 50 39.17 23.14 6.98
N PRO A 51 38.06 23.49 6.33
CA PRO A 51 36.76 22.96 6.72
C PRO A 51 36.74 21.45 6.49
N ALA A 52 36.15 20.73 7.46
CA ALA A 52 36.00 19.29 7.44
C ALA A 52 35.41 18.80 6.10
N THR A 53 36.11 17.90 5.43
CA THR A 53 35.77 17.26 4.15
C THR A 53 34.61 16.25 4.25
N GLY A 54 33.68 16.44 5.18
CA GLY A 54 32.58 15.51 5.47
C GLY A 54 31.29 15.71 4.66
N THR A 55 31.18 16.74 3.82
CA THR A 55 29.92 17.15 3.17
C THR A 55 29.70 16.64 1.74
N SER A 56 30.74 16.15 1.04
CA SER A 56 30.64 15.82 -0.40
C SER A 56 29.90 14.51 -0.70
N SER A 57 30.06 13.48 0.14
CA SER A 57 29.46 12.16 -0.12
C SER A 57 27.95 12.12 0.12
N GLY A 58 27.42 12.96 1.02
CA GLY A 58 25.99 13.01 1.32
C GLY A 58 25.16 13.55 0.16
N ILE A 59 25.68 14.56 -0.53
CA ILE A 59 25.04 15.17 -1.69
C ILE A 59 25.09 14.24 -2.91
N ALA A 60 26.15 13.45 -3.06
CA ALA A 60 26.40 12.65 -4.25
C ALA A 60 25.30 11.59 -4.52
N TRP A 61 24.86 10.86 -3.50
CA TRP A 61 23.82 9.83 -3.68
C TRP A 61 22.45 10.46 -3.97
N GLN A 62 22.15 11.62 -3.36
CA GLN A 62 20.93 12.39 -3.58
C GLN A 62 20.85 12.90 -5.03
N ILE A 63 21.93 13.50 -5.55
CA ILE A 63 22.01 13.96 -6.95
C ILE A 63 21.82 12.80 -7.94
N GLY A 64 22.47 11.67 -7.67
CA GLY A 64 22.36 10.47 -8.48
C GLY A 64 20.92 9.94 -8.53
N LEU A 65 20.28 9.83 -7.37
CA LEU A 65 18.90 9.37 -7.27
C LEU A 65 17.89 10.37 -7.86
N GLN A 66 18.14 11.67 -7.73
CA GLN A 66 17.36 12.72 -8.39
C GLN A 66 17.39 12.56 -9.91
N SER A 67 18.58 12.35 -10.48
CA SER A 67 18.74 12.16 -11.91
C SER A 67 18.02 10.91 -12.42
N ASP A 68 18.00 9.83 -11.64
CA ASP A 68 17.23 8.61 -11.93
C ASP A 68 15.71 8.86 -11.85
N THR A 69 15.25 9.51 -10.78
CA THR A 69 13.83 9.76 -10.54
C THR A 69 13.21 10.66 -11.61
N VAL A 70 13.88 11.75 -11.97
CA VAL A 70 13.41 12.68 -13.03
C VAL A 70 13.32 11.98 -14.39
N ARG A 71 14.30 11.12 -14.72
CA ARG A 71 14.27 10.35 -15.98
C ARG A 71 13.09 9.38 -16.03
N VAL A 72 12.81 8.69 -14.93
CA VAL A 72 11.68 7.76 -14.86
C VAL A 72 10.36 8.53 -14.94
N GLN A 73 10.20 9.63 -14.20
CA GLN A 73 9.00 10.47 -14.24
C GLN A 73 8.70 10.99 -15.65
N ARG A 74 9.71 11.41 -16.42
CA ARG A 74 9.52 11.90 -17.80
C ARG A 74 9.00 10.82 -18.78
N SER A 75 9.22 9.54 -18.48
CA SER A 75 8.84 8.41 -19.35
C SER A 75 7.65 7.62 -18.80
N PHE A 76 7.04 8.07 -17.71
CA PHE A 76 5.93 7.40 -17.04
C PHE A 76 4.71 8.32 -17.05
N PRO A 77 3.56 7.88 -17.61
CA PRO A 77 2.36 8.73 -17.78
C PRO A 77 1.57 8.98 -16.47
N GLY A 78 2.10 8.55 -15.32
CA GLY A 78 1.52 8.83 -14.00
C GLY A 78 2.46 9.67 -13.14
N GLU A 79 2.02 9.94 -11.91
CA GLU A 79 2.77 10.73 -10.93
C GLU A 79 3.51 9.81 -9.96
N ILE A 80 4.80 10.10 -9.75
CA ILE A 80 5.65 9.41 -8.78
C ILE A 80 5.76 10.29 -7.53
N ALA A 81 5.58 9.68 -6.36
CA ALA A 81 6.01 10.22 -5.08
C ALA A 81 7.04 9.26 -4.46
N LEU A 82 8.20 9.78 -4.05
CA LEU A 82 9.30 9.01 -3.47
C LEU A 82 9.85 9.69 -2.22
N TRP A 83 10.07 8.91 -1.18
CA TRP A 83 10.82 9.28 0.01
C TRP A 83 11.90 8.23 0.28
N VAL A 84 13.12 8.69 0.49
CA VAL A 84 14.25 7.85 0.91
C VAL A 84 14.96 8.53 2.06
N LYS A 85 15.22 7.81 3.14
CA LYS A 85 16.02 8.30 4.26
C LYS A 85 16.95 7.22 4.80
N ASP A 86 18.21 7.58 4.97
CA ASP A 86 19.15 6.83 5.79
C ASP A 86 19.01 7.31 7.25
N LEU A 87 18.47 6.46 8.13
CA LEU A 87 18.23 6.89 9.52
C LEU A 87 19.53 7.00 10.32
N SER A 88 20.64 6.41 9.86
CA SER A 88 21.92 6.51 10.55
C SER A 88 22.56 7.89 10.41
N THR A 89 22.39 8.52 9.25
CA THR A 89 22.96 9.85 8.94
C THR A 89 21.92 10.96 8.98
N GLY A 90 20.63 10.63 8.94
CA GLY A 90 19.53 11.58 8.81
C GLY A 90 19.37 12.16 7.40
N GLN A 91 20.25 11.80 6.46
CA GLN A 91 20.17 12.27 5.07
C GLN A 91 18.95 11.69 4.36
N ARG A 92 18.28 12.51 3.56
CA ARG A 92 17.07 12.11 2.84
C ARG A 92 17.02 12.65 1.42
N TYR A 93 16.31 11.94 0.54
CA TYR A 93 15.92 12.40 -0.79
C TYR A 93 14.40 12.27 -0.92
N THR A 94 13.77 13.29 -1.51
CA THR A 94 12.32 13.34 -1.67
C THR A 94 11.94 13.82 -3.06
N PHE A 95 10.87 13.26 -3.61
CA PHE A 95 10.27 13.67 -4.87
C PHE A 95 8.75 13.65 -4.71
N ASN A 96 8.07 14.77 -4.93
CA ASN A 96 6.61 14.94 -4.70
C ASN A 96 6.12 14.44 -3.33
N ALA A 97 6.96 14.50 -2.29
CA ALA A 97 6.66 13.84 -1.03
C ALA A 97 5.53 14.49 -0.21
N ALA A 98 5.32 15.80 -0.42
CA ALA A 98 4.26 16.58 0.21
C ALA A 98 2.89 16.39 -0.49
N THR A 99 2.86 15.79 -1.70
CA THR A 99 1.62 15.58 -2.45
C THR A 99 0.79 14.50 -1.77
N PRO A 100 -0.49 14.76 -1.44
CA PRO A 100 -1.37 13.73 -0.89
C PRO A 100 -1.55 12.58 -1.88
N MET A 101 -1.17 11.38 -1.45
CA MET A 101 -1.36 10.13 -2.19
C MET A 101 -2.43 9.30 -1.48
N TYR A 102 -3.30 8.66 -2.26
CA TYR A 102 -4.21 7.65 -1.71
C TYR A 102 -3.41 6.46 -1.18
N LEU A 103 -3.54 6.15 0.10
CA LEU A 103 -2.72 5.15 0.79
C LEU A 103 -3.11 3.71 0.43
N ALA A 104 -4.34 3.50 -0.03
CA ALA A 104 -4.93 2.17 -0.18
C ALA A 104 -4.68 1.34 1.10
N SER A 105 -4.26 0.09 0.97
CA SER A 105 -3.90 -0.79 2.10
C SER A 105 -2.74 -0.28 2.99
N GLY A 106 -2.12 0.87 2.68
CA GLY A 106 -1.16 1.56 3.55
C GLY A 106 -1.76 2.04 4.88
N ILE A 107 -3.09 2.32 4.93
CA ILE A 107 -3.78 2.69 6.18
C ILE A 107 -3.65 1.63 7.28
N LYS A 108 -3.40 0.37 6.89
CA LYS A 108 -3.29 -0.77 7.81
C LYS A 108 -2.12 -0.63 8.79
N LEU A 109 -1.11 0.19 8.46
CA LEU A 109 -0.05 0.55 9.40
C LEU A 109 -0.57 1.39 10.58
N LEU A 110 -1.49 2.31 10.32
CA LEU A 110 -2.13 3.17 11.34
C LEU A 110 -3.12 2.35 12.18
N VAL A 111 -3.86 1.45 11.54
CA VAL A 111 -4.74 0.48 12.23
C VAL A 111 -3.92 -0.44 13.14
N LEU A 112 -2.75 -0.90 12.69
CA LEU A 112 -1.83 -1.70 13.51
C LEU A 112 -1.31 -0.91 14.71
N ALA A 113 -0.95 0.35 14.54
CA ALA A 113 -0.51 1.22 15.65
C ALA A 113 -1.62 1.39 16.70
N ALA A 114 -2.85 1.68 16.28
CA ALA A 114 -4.00 1.79 17.17
C ALA A 114 -4.28 0.48 17.92
N LEU A 115 -4.15 -0.66 17.25
CA LEU A 115 -4.25 -1.97 17.89
C LEU A 115 -3.19 -2.15 18.98
N PHE A 116 -1.91 -1.95 18.66
CA PHE A 116 -0.83 -2.15 19.65
C PHE A 116 -0.88 -1.14 20.79
N ARG A 117 -1.33 0.10 20.56
CA ARG A 117 -1.59 1.07 21.64
C ARG A 117 -2.62 0.52 22.64
N GLN A 118 -3.70 -0.07 22.15
CA GLN A 118 -4.74 -0.64 23.01
C GLN A 118 -4.28 -1.94 23.69
N VAL A 119 -3.40 -2.70 23.06
CA VAL A 119 -2.73 -3.85 23.69
C VAL A 119 -1.88 -3.39 24.89
N GLU A 120 -1.06 -2.35 24.72
CA GLU A 120 -0.26 -1.78 25.81
C GLU A 120 -1.10 -1.22 26.95
N ALA A 121 -2.25 -0.64 26.61
CA ALA A 121 -3.22 -0.15 27.58
C ALA A 121 -4.03 -1.28 28.27
N GLY A 122 -3.78 -2.56 27.94
CA GLY A 122 -4.51 -3.70 28.48
C GLY A 122 -5.97 -3.78 28.05
N LYS A 123 -6.39 -3.00 27.04
CA LYS A 123 -7.77 -2.95 26.53
C LYS A 123 -8.06 -4.08 25.55
N ILE A 124 -7.04 -4.55 24.84
CA ILE A 124 -7.15 -5.63 23.86
C ILE A 124 -6.09 -6.68 24.18
N ASP A 125 -6.53 -7.90 24.44
CA ASP A 125 -5.66 -9.07 24.40
C ASP A 125 -5.51 -9.54 22.93
N LEU A 126 -4.28 -9.82 22.50
CA LEU A 126 -3.98 -10.32 21.15
C LEU A 126 -4.50 -11.76 20.95
N ASP A 127 -4.64 -12.52 22.02
CA ASP A 127 -5.06 -13.92 21.95
C ASP A 127 -6.58 -14.07 22.08
N GLN A 128 -7.31 -12.97 22.36
CA GLN A 128 -8.77 -12.99 22.33
C GLN A 128 -9.30 -13.29 20.92
N GLU A 129 -10.44 -13.98 20.85
CA GLU A 129 -10.99 -14.47 19.60
C GLU A 129 -12.10 -13.58 19.02
N VAL A 130 -12.18 -13.58 17.69
CA VAL A 130 -13.24 -12.96 16.88
C VAL A 130 -13.91 -14.04 16.05
N THR A 131 -15.24 -14.00 15.97
CA THR A 131 -15.97 -14.94 15.12
C THR A 131 -16.09 -14.37 13.72
N TYR A 132 -15.58 -15.09 12.72
CA TYR A 132 -15.76 -14.71 11.32
C TYR A 132 -17.15 -15.10 10.82
N THR A 133 -17.90 -14.15 10.26
CA THR A 133 -19.30 -14.32 9.86
C THR A 133 -19.54 -13.77 8.45
N PRO A 134 -20.70 -14.04 7.83
CA PRO A 134 -21.01 -13.55 6.49
C PRO A 134 -20.96 -12.02 6.33
N LYS A 135 -21.15 -11.25 7.41
CA LYS A 135 -21.08 -9.78 7.38
C LYS A 135 -19.63 -9.26 7.25
N ASP A 136 -18.65 -10.11 7.51
CA ASP A 136 -17.23 -9.76 7.56
C ASP A 136 -16.52 -10.01 6.23
N VAL A 137 -17.22 -10.61 5.26
CA VAL A 137 -16.73 -10.79 3.88
C VAL A 137 -16.33 -9.42 3.32
N ARG A 138 -15.18 -9.35 2.65
CA ARG A 138 -14.72 -8.16 1.93
C ARG A 138 -14.15 -8.55 0.58
N ASP A 139 -14.23 -7.70 -0.42
CA ASP A 139 -13.34 -7.85 -1.58
C ASP A 139 -11.87 -7.64 -1.13
N GLY A 140 -10.91 -8.28 -1.80
CA GLY A 140 -9.50 -8.17 -1.38
C GLY A 140 -9.19 -8.80 -0.02
N ALA A 141 -9.88 -9.89 0.35
CA ALA A 141 -9.57 -10.69 1.53
C ALA A 141 -9.08 -12.09 1.12
N PRO A 142 -7.79 -12.24 0.77
CA PRO A 142 -7.24 -13.46 0.18
C PRO A 142 -7.10 -14.62 1.16
N LEU A 143 -7.23 -14.39 2.48
CA LEU A 143 -7.20 -15.45 3.49
C LEU A 143 -8.59 -15.68 4.08
N LEU A 144 -9.22 -14.61 4.57
CA LEU A 144 -10.44 -14.75 5.37
C LEU A 144 -11.65 -15.18 4.54
N ASN A 145 -11.76 -14.81 3.28
CA ASN A 145 -12.88 -15.27 2.44
C ASN A 145 -12.85 -16.78 2.14
N TYR A 146 -11.72 -17.44 2.36
CA TYR A 146 -11.59 -18.91 2.29
C TYR A 146 -11.72 -19.58 3.66
N THR A 147 -11.94 -18.80 4.72
CA THR A 147 -12.16 -19.28 6.07
C THR A 147 -13.63 -19.63 6.28
N ARG A 148 -13.89 -20.73 6.99
CA ARG A 148 -15.27 -21.16 7.30
C ARG A 148 -15.96 -20.13 8.22
N PHE A 149 -17.20 -19.79 7.91
CA PHE A 149 -18.02 -19.00 8.85
C PHE A 149 -18.20 -19.72 10.19
N GLY A 150 -18.15 -18.96 11.28
CA GLY A 150 -18.11 -19.45 12.65
C GLY A 150 -16.69 -19.75 13.17
N ALA A 151 -15.66 -19.67 12.32
CA ALA A 151 -14.27 -19.79 12.77
C ALA A 151 -13.94 -18.71 13.81
N LYS A 152 -13.20 -19.12 14.83
CA LYS A 152 -12.65 -18.24 15.86
C LYS A 152 -11.22 -17.89 15.47
N LEU A 153 -10.97 -16.60 15.27
CA LEU A 153 -9.67 -16.07 14.85
C LEU A 153 -9.14 -15.16 15.95
N SER A 154 -7.91 -15.41 16.42
CA SER A 154 -7.27 -14.52 17.38
C SER A 154 -7.02 -13.13 16.76
N VAL A 155 -7.01 -12.08 17.58
CA VAL A 155 -6.65 -10.72 17.12
C VAL A 155 -5.23 -10.70 16.53
N ARG A 156 -4.31 -11.50 17.07
CA ARG A 156 -2.97 -11.72 16.50
C ARG A 156 -3.04 -12.23 15.06
N THR A 157 -3.83 -13.27 14.81
CA THR A 157 -4.02 -13.84 13.46
C THR A 157 -4.60 -12.80 12.50
N LEU A 158 -5.55 -11.99 12.97
CA LEU A 158 -6.10 -10.90 12.16
C LEU A 158 -5.04 -9.85 11.83
N ALA A 159 -4.18 -9.47 12.79
CA ALA A 159 -3.13 -8.47 12.57
C ALA A 159 -2.08 -8.97 11.56
N GLU A 160 -1.70 -10.24 11.67
CA GLU A 160 -0.82 -10.90 10.70
C GLU A 160 -1.45 -10.97 9.32
N ALA A 161 -2.73 -11.36 9.20
CA ALA A 161 -3.44 -11.40 7.92
C ALA A 161 -3.57 -9.99 7.29
N MET A 162 -3.92 -8.99 8.09
CA MET A 162 -4.06 -7.59 7.69
C MET A 162 -2.75 -7.04 7.09
N ILE A 163 -1.61 -7.30 7.72
CA ILE A 163 -0.33 -6.76 7.25
C ILE A 163 0.31 -7.65 6.21
N GLN A 164 0.46 -8.95 6.49
CA GLN A 164 1.27 -9.83 5.67
C GLN A 164 0.62 -10.19 4.33
N ARG A 165 -0.71 -10.29 4.33
CA ARG A 165 -1.54 -10.68 3.17
C ARG A 165 -2.44 -9.55 2.69
N SER A 166 -2.39 -8.39 3.36
CA SER A 166 -3.26 -7.26 3.03
C SER A 166 -4.75 -7.60 3.12
N ASP A 167 -5.15 -8.49 4.03
CA ASP A 167 -6.54 -8.97 4.08
C ASP A 167 -7.52 -7.88 4.55
N ASN A 168 -8.47 -7.50 3.67
CA ASN A 168 -9.44 -6.43 3.96
C ASN A 168 -10.47 -6.82 5.02
N ALA A 169 -10.87 -8.10 5.10
CA ALA A 169 -11.79 -8.56 6.14
C ALA A 169 -11.10 -8.52 7.52
N ALA A 170 -9.84 -8.94 7.59
CA ALA A 170 -9.07 -8.87 8.82
C ALA A 170 -8.86 -7.42 9.27
N THR A 171 -8.69 -6.51 8.30
CA THR A 171 -8.55 -5.08 8.57
C THR A 171 -9.81 -4.50 9.19
N ASP A 172 -10.96 -4.71 8.56
CA ASP A 172 -12.22 -4.16 9.07
C ASP A 172 -12.61 -4.81 10.41
N LEU A 173 -12.32 -6.09 10.63
CA LEU A 173 -12.50 -6.73 11.94
C LEU A 173 -11.61 -6.12 13.04
N ILE A 174 -10.39 -5.69 12.70
CA ILE A 174 -9.55 -4.95 13.66
C ILE A 174 -10.09 -3.55 13.86
N ILE A 175 -10.54 -2.85 12.81
CA ILE A 175 -11.18 -1.54 12.93
C ILE A 175 -12.42 -1.61 13.83
N ASP A 176 -13.27 -2.63 13.68
CA ASP A 176 -14.43 -2.86 14.53
C ASP A 176 -14.06 -3.05 16.01
N LYS A 177 -12.86 -3.59 16.28
CA LYS A 177 -12.35 -3.73 17.65
C LYS A 177 -11.74 -2.47 18.22
N VAL A 178 -10.90 -1.78 17.45
CA VAL A 178 -10.15 -0.62 17.95
C VAL A 178 -10.97 0.67 17.87
N GLY A 179 -11.90 0.75 16.92
CA GLY A 179 -12.65 1.95 16.56
C GLY A 179 -11.84 2.87 15.64
N LEU A 180 -12.49 3.43 14.60
CA LEU A 180 -11.87 4.44 13.73
C LEU A 180 -11.39 5.66 14.52
N GLU A 181 -12.10 6.04 15.58
CA GLU A 181 -11.71 7.17 16.42
C GLU A 181 -10.38 6.95 17.14
N ALA A 182 -10.03 5.71 17.50
CA ALA A 182 -8.72 5.38 18.04
C ALA A 182 -7.62 5.46 16.97
N VAL A 183 -7.93 5.09 15.72
CA VAL A 183 -7.00 5.25 14.58
C VAL A 183 -6.71 6.72 14.33
N GLU A 184 -7.76 7.55 14.31
CA GLU A 184 -7.65 9.01 14.18
C GLU A 184 -6.92 9.65 15.37
N GLN A 185 -7.12 9.12 16.59
CA GLN A 185 -6.41 9.58 17.76
C GLN A 185 -4.92 9.24 17.68
N GLU A 186 -4.53 8.07 17.16
CA GLU A 186 -3.12 7.76 16.93
C GLU A 186 -2.49 8.67 15.88
N ILE A 187 -3.20 9.00 14.80
CA ILE A 187 -2.72 10.00 13.83
C ILE A 187 -2.38 11.33 14.51
N ARG A 188 -3.26 11.80 15.41
CA ARG A 188 -3.03 13.03 16.20
C ARG A 188 -1.87 12.88 17.19
N ASN A 189 -1.82 11.78 17.95
CA ASN A 189 -0.77 11.50 18.94
C ASN A 189 0.63 11.47 18.29
N LEU A 190 0.71 10.98 17.05
CA LEU A 190 1.94 10.88 16.29
C LEU A 190 2.30 12.16 15.54
N GLU A 191 1.42 13.17 15.57
CA GLU A 191 1.57 14.44 14.87
C GLU A 191 1.83 14.25 13.36
N LEU A 192 1.12 13.30 12.74
CA LEU A 192 1.27 13.04 11.31
C LEU A 192 0.55 14.14 10.52
N PRO A 193 1.27 14.97 9.73
CA PRO A 193 0.66 16.12 9.09
C PRO A 193 -0.23 15.71 7.91
N ASN A 194 -1.27 16.49 7.64
CA ASN A 194 -2.10 16.41 6.42
C ASN A 194 -2.66 15.02 6.11
N MET A 195 -2.98 14.24 7.13
CA MET A 195 -3.67 12.96 6.99
C MET A 195 -5.14 13.19 6.62
N GLY A 196 -5.59 12.51 5.57
CA GLY A 196 -7.01 12.40 5.24
C GLY A 196 -7.72 11.47 6.23
N ARG A 197 -9.01 11.69 6.44
CA ARG A 197 -9.83 10.85 7.32
C ARG A 197 -9.78 9.39 6.87
N ILE A 198 -9.55 8.49 7.81
CA ILE A 198 -9.52 7.04 7.61
C ILE A 198 -10.94 6.48 7.59
N THR A 199 -11.21 5.57 6.65
CA THR A 199 -12.46 4.83 6.55
C THR A 199 -12.20 3.33 6.54
N THR A 200 -13.25 2.52 6.73
CA THR A 200 -13.16 1.07 6.52
C THR A 200 -12.92 0.74 5.05
N LEU A 201 -12.48 -0.49 4.78
CA LEU A 201 -12.28 -0.98 3.42
C LEU A 201 -13.62 -1.24 2.73
N LEU A 202 -14.65 -1.62 3.50
CA LEU A 202 -16.02 -1.68 3.00
C LEU A 202 -16.53 -0.32 2.51
N ASP A 203 -16.25 0.75 3.27
CA ASP A 203 -16.70 2.10 2.92
C ASP A 203 -16.05 2.59 1.64
N VAL A 204 -14.78 2.23 1.38
CA VAL A 204 -14.12 2.52 0.08
C VAL A 204 -15.01 2.05 -1.07
N ARG A 205 -15.45 0.79 -1.03
CA ARG A 205 -16.28 0.21 -2.09
C ARG A 205 -17.67 0.82 -2.17
N ARG A 206 -18.33 1.04 -1.03
CA ARG A 206 -19.64 1.68 -1.01
C ARG A 206 -19.60 3.09 -1.59
N LEU A 207 -18.58 3.88 -1.25
CA LEU A 207 -18.42 5.25 -1.75
C LEU A 207 -18.11 5.29 -3.25
N VAL A 208 -17.31 4.34 -3.75
CA VAL A 208 -17.05 4.20 -5.20
C VAL A 208 -18.33 3.79 -5.93
N TYR A 209 -19.01 2.71 -5.53
CA TYR A 209 -20.23 2.27 -6.22
C TYR A 209 -21.37 3.29 -6.12
N ARG A 210 -21.56 3.95 -4.97
CA ARG A 210 -22.52 5.07 -4.84
C ARG A 210 -22.22 6.21 -5.81
N SER A 211 -20.94 6.40 -6.16
CA SER A 211 -20.53 7.42 -7.13
C SER A 211 -20.90 7.04 -8.56
N ILE A 212 -21.16 5.76 -8.85
CA ILE A 212 -21.72 5.30 -10.14
C ILE A 212 -23.23 5.57 -10.15
N ASP A 213 -23.96 5.05 -9.16
CA ASP A 213 -25.40 5.28 -8.98
C ASP A 213 -25.74 5.30 -7.49
N ARG A 214 -26.57 6.26 -7.05
CA ARG A 214 -26.94 6.45 -5.63
C ARG A 214 -27.65 5.23 -5.03
N ARG A 215 -28.36 4.44 -5.84
CA ARG A 215 -29.04 3.20 -5.43
C ARG A 215 -28.06 2.14 -4.90
N LEU A 216 -26.79 2.23 -5.26
CA LEU A 216 -25.72 1.30 -4.83
C LEU A 216 -25.10 1.66 -3.47
N ALA A 217 -25.61 2.67 -2.76
CA ALA A 217 -25.04 3.12 -1.48
C ALA A 217 -25.03 2.04 -0.38
N ASN A 218 -25.98 1.10 -0.45
CA ASN A 218 -26.24 0.13 0.62
C ASN A 218 -25.87 -1.31 0.23
N LEU A 219 -25.00 -1.50 -0.76
CA LEU A 219 -24.53 -2.85 -1.12
C LEU A 219 -24.01 -3.58 0.13
N SER A 220 -24.47 -4.82 0.28
CA SER A 220 -24.03 -5.71 1.33
C SER A 220 -22.58 -6.16 1.09
N PRO A 221 -21.86 -6.60 2.13
CA PRO A 221 -20.49 -7.08 1.97
C PRO A 221 -20.34 -8.23 0.96
N ILE A 222 -21.34 -9.13 0.89
CA ILE A 222 -21.35 -10.23 -0.08
C ILE A 222 -21.54 -9.72 -1.51
N GLU A 223 -22.43 -8.74 -1.73
CA GLU A 223 -22.62 -8.16 -3.07
C GLU A 223 -21.37 -7.44 -3.56
N ILE A 224 -20.71 -6.68 -2.67
CA ILE A 224 -19.43 -6.02 -3.00
C ILE A 224 -18.37 -7.06 -3.35
N PHE A 225 -18.28 -8.16 -2.60
CA PHE A 225 -17.36 -9.24 -2.90
C PHE A 225 -17.67 -9.90 -4.25
N GLU A 226 -18.93 -10.21 -4.54
CA GLU A 226 -19.36 -10.80 -5.82
C GLU A 226 -19.01 -9.90 -7.00
N LEU A 227 -19.24 -8.58 -6.88
CA LEU A 227 -18.80 -7.62 -7.89
C LEU A 227 -17.28 -7.59 -8.00
N GLY A 228 -16.56 -7.53 -6.88
CA GLY A 228 -15.10 -7.44 -6.82
C GLY A 228 -14.35 -8.65 -7.41
N VAL A 229 -14.94 -9.84 -7.41
CA VAL A 229 -14.37 -11.03 -8.07
C VAL A 229 -14.82 -11.21 -9.52
N THR A 230 -15.81 -10.43 -9.97
CA THR A 230 -16.27 -10.49 -11.37
C THR A 230 -15.23 -9.81 -12.26
N ARG A 231 -14.82 -10.55 -13.30
CA ARG A 231 -13.86 -10.15 -14.33
C ARG A 231 -14.38 -10.62 -15.71
N PRO A 232 -14.10 -9.89 -16.80
CA PRO A 232 -13.36 -8.62 -16.84
C PRO A 232 -14.16 -7.44 -16.25
N LEU A 233 -13.57 -6.24 -16.20
CA LEU A 233 -14.21 -5.05 -15.58
C LEU A 233 -15.55 -4.70 -16.24
N ASP A 234 -15.68 -4.86 -17.55
CA ASP A 234 -16.94 -4.74 -18.30
C ASP A 234 -18.04 -5.67 -17.76
N ALA A 235 -17.74 -6.96 -17.57
CA ALA A 235 -18.67 -7.93 -17.01
C ALA A 235 -19.07 -7.58 -15.57
N ARG A 236 -18.14 -6.99 -14.80
CA ARG A 236 -18.47 -6.47 -13.45
C ARG A 236 -19.50 -5.34 -13.53
N LEU A 237 -19.36 -4.44 -14.50
CA LEU A 237 -20.29 -3.32 -14.68
C LEU A 237 -21.64 -3.77 -15.24
N ASP A 238 -21.66 -4.80 -16.09
CA ASP A 238 -22.91 -5.46 -16.47
C ASP A 238 -23.65 -6.05 -15.27
N ARG A 239 -22.92 -6.62 -14.30
CA ARG A 239 -23.51 -7.08 -13.02
C ARG A 239 -24.00 -5.93 -12.15
N VAL A 240 -23.44 -4.73 -12.29
CA VAL A 240 -23.98 -3.52 -11.65
C VAL A 240 -25.28 -3.09 -12.33
N SER A 241 -25.32 -3.06 -13.67
CA SER A 241 -26.53 -2.75 -14.44
C SER A 241 -27.67 -3.72 -14.10
N GLU A 242 -27.41 -5.04 -14.15
CA GLU A 242 -28.38 -6.09 -13.83
C GLU A 242 -29.00 -5.89 -12.43
N ARG A 243 -28.18 -5.53 -11.44
CA ARG A 243 -28.63 -5.27 -10.07
C ARG A 243 -29.57 -4.07 -9.95
N LEU A 244 -29.44 -3.11 -10.85
CA LEU A 244 -30.28 -1.91 -10.90
C LEU A 244 -31.50 -2.08 -11.81
N GLY A 245 -31.63 -3.25 -12.47
CA GLY A 245 -32.66 -3.48 -13.48
C GLY A 245 -32.39 -2.76 -14.81
N GLU A 246 -31.15 -2.36 -15.03
CA GLU A 246 -30.72 -1.63 -16.23
C GLU A 246 -30.11 -2.61 -17.28
N PRO A 247 -30.17 -2.29 -18.58
CA PRO A 247 -29.52 -3.09 -19.62
C PRO A 247 -28.00 -3.27 -19.41
N PRO A 248 -27.39 -4.40 -19.81
CA PRO A 248 -25.94 -4.52 -19.94
C PRO A 248 -25.35 -3.37 -20.79
N GLY A 249 -24.17 -2.88 -20.42
CA GLY A 249 -23.54 -1.72 -21.04
C GLY A 249 -24.03 -0.35 -20.56
N THR A 250 -25.06 -0.26 -19.70
CA THR A 250 -25.50 1.03 -19.10
C THR A 250 -24.38 1.74 -18.35
N PHE A 251 -23.54 1.00 -17.64
CA PHE A 251 -22.34 1.53 -16.99
C PHE A 251 -21.09 1.00 -17.67
N THR A 252 -20.12 1.88 -17.90
CA THR A 252 -18.90 1.59 -18.66
C THR A 252 -17.64 1.81 -17.81
N VAL A 253 -16.49 1.39 -18.34
CA VAL A 253 -15.18 1.64 -17.70
C VAL A 253 -14.98 3.14 -17.42
N VAL A 254 -15.51 4.02 -18.27
CA VAL A 254 -15.46 5.48 -18.06
C VAL A 254 -16.19 5.89 -16.78
N ASP A 255 -17.34 5.28 -16.48
CA ASP A 255 -18.08 5.55 -15.24
C ASP A 255 -17.34 5.06 -14.01
N TYR A 256 -16.68 3.90 -14.12
CA TYR A 256 -15.85 3.34 -13.06
C TYR A 256 -14.63 4.24 -12.76
N VAL A 257 -13.93 4.71 -13.80
CA VAL A 257 -12.82 5.67 -13.67
C VAL A 257 -13.30 6.95 -12.99
N ARG A 258 -14.40 7.54 -13.47
CA ARG A 258 -14.98 8.77 -12.90
C ARG A 258 -15.42 8.57 -11.45
N ALA A 259 -15.95 7.40 -11.10
CA ALA A 259 -16.35 7.08 -9.73
C ALA A 259 -15.14 7.05 -8.78
N PHE A 260 -14.02 6.47 -9.23
CA PHE A 260 -12.77 6.51 -8.48
C PHE A 260 -12.19 7.92 -8.38
N ASP A 261 -12.22 8.70 -9.46
CA ASP A 261 -11.75 10.09 -9.41
C ASP A 261 -12.55 10.93 -8.42
N ARG A 262 -13.89 10.77 -8.40
CA ARG A 262 -14.77 11.37 -7.38
C ARG A 262 -14.46 10.88 -5.97
N TYR A 263 -14.15 9.60 -5.80
CA TYR A 263 -13.75 9.05 -4.52
C TYR A 263 -12.43 9.66 -4.03
N TYR A 264 -11.39 9.70 -4.87
CA TYR A 264 -10.09 10.26 -4.52
C TYR A 264 -10.15 11.76 -4.23
N ALA A 265 -11.01 12.51 -4.92
CA ALA A 265 -11.21 13.94 -4.68
C ALA A 265 -11.74 14.27 -3.27
N GLN A 266 -12.30 13.29 -2.54
CA GLN A 266 -12.76 13.49 -1.16
C GLN A 266 -11.62 13.53 -0.14
N GLY A 267 -10.39 13.16 -0.52
CA GLY A 267 -9.25 13.15 0.41
C GLY A 267 -9.37 12.09 1.53
N LEU A 268 -10.16 11.04 1.33
CA LEU A 268 -10.29 9.93 2.27
C LEU A 268 -9.13 8.95 2.11
N ASN A 269 -8.62 8.42 3.22
CA ASN A 269 -7.48 7.50 3.25
C ASN A 269 -6.25 8.02 2.46
N THR A 270 -6.04 9.33 2.40
CA THR A 270 -4.90 9.95 1.73
C THR A 270 -3.87 10.44 2.74
N ALA A 271 -2.60 10.52 2.36
CA ALA A 271 -1.60 11.29 3.08
C ALA A 271 -0.47 11.71 2.15
N PRO A 272 0.24 12.82 2.45
CA PRO A 272 1.60 12.97 1.99
C PRO A 272 2.44 11.76 2.38
N ILE A 273 3.31 11.29 1.48
CA ILE A 273 4.16 10.15 1.80
C ILE A 273 5.20 10.48 2.87
N GLU A 274 5.51 11.77 3.09
CA GLU A 274 6.33 12.23 4.21
C GLU A 274 5.69 11.93 5.58
N SER A 275 4.36 11.96 5.69
CA SER A 275 3.64 11.61 6.92
C SER A 275 3.78 10.11 7.21
N MET A 276 3.71 9.28 6.18
CA MET A 276 3.96 7.84 6.31
C MET A 276 5.44 7.54 6.56
N ALA A 277 6.37 8.35 6.05
CA ALA A 277 7.78 8.25 6.38
C ALA A 277 8.02 8.54 7.86
N LEU A 278 7.45 9.64 8.36
CA LEU A 278 7.51 10.01 9.77
C LEU A 278 6.93 8.90 10.67
N PHE A 279 5.83 8.26 10.25
CA PHE A 279 5.30 7.09 10.95
C PHE A 279 6.34 5.96 11.06
N VAL A 280 6.98 5.56 9.95
CA VAL A 280 7.98 4.48 9.95
C VAL A 280 9.20 4.87 10.78
N GLU A 281 9.64 6.13 10.72
CA GLU A 281 10.73 6.64 11.56
C GLU A 281 10.40 6.55 13.05
N LYS A 282 9.21 7.03 13.45
CA LYS A 282 8.72 6.93 14.84
C LYS A 282 8.55 5.47 15.26
N LEU A 283 8.16 4.58 14.35
CA LEU A 283 8.02 3.14 14.64
C LEU A 283 9.38 2.55 15.02
N VAL A 284 10.41 2.78 14.21
CA VAL A 284 11.78 2.32 14.47
C VAL A 284 12.33 2.88 15.77
N ALA A 285 12.02 4.14 16.06
CA ALA A 285 12.47 4.83 17.27
C ALA A 285 11.70 4.46 18.56
N GLY A 286 10.69 3.57 18.50
CA GLY A 286 9.87 3.24 19.67
C GLY A 286 8.98 4.40 20.14
N GLN A 287 8.60 5.27 19.22
CA GLN A 287 7.77 6.46 19.47
C GLN A 287 6.33 6.28 18.97
N VAL A 288 6.06 5.25 18.15
CA VAL A 288 4.69 4.87 17.79
C VAL A 288 3.99 4.20 18.97
N VAL A 289 4.65 3.21 19.56
CA VAL A 289 4.25 2.45 20.76
C VAL A 289 5.54 2.11 21.50
N SER A 290 5.51 1.39 22.62
CA SER A 290 6.76 0.97 23.28
C SER A 290 7.68 0.23 22.32
N GLN A 291 8.99 0.25 22.60
CA GLN A 291 9.99 -0.41 21.75
C GLN A 291 9.67 -1.90 21.50
N ALA A 292 9.12 -2.60 22.51
CA ALA A 292 8.75 -4.01 22.38
C ALA A 292 7.57 -4.21 21.40
N SER A 293 6.55 -3.36 21.47
CA SER A 293 5.43 -3.39 20.52
C SER A 293 5.85 -2.94 19.13
N SER A 294 6.72 -1.94 19.02
CA SER A 294 7.31 -1.53 17.74
C SER A 294 8.06 -2.68 17.07
N GLN A 295 8.85 -3.43 17.84
CA GLN A 295 9.52 -4.64 17.36
C GLN A 295 8.51 -5.67 16.84
N ALA A 296 7.45 -5.95 17.60
CA ALA A 296 6.40 -6.89 17.17
C ALA A 296 5.70 -6.42 15.87
N MET A 297 5.43 -5.12 15.73
CA MET A 297 4.87 -4.55 14.50
C MET A 297 5.83 -4.72 13.31
N LEU A 298 7.13 -4.43 13.50
CA LEU A 298 8.15 -4.61 12.47
C LEU A 298 8.34 -6.07 12.08
N GLU A 299 8.24 -7.00 13.03
CA GLU A 299 8.26 -8.45 12.77
C GLU A 299 7.06 -8.90 11.94
N ILE A 300 5.87 -8.37 12.21
CA ILE A 300 4.69 -8.61 11.37
C ILE A 300 4.93 -8.06 9.95
N MET A 301 5.49 -6.85 9.82
CA MET A 301 5.83 -6.25 8.52
C MET A 301 6.93 -7.00 7.75
N LEU A 302 7.90 -7.62 8.44
CA LEU A 302 8.89 -8.52 7.83
C LEU A 302 8.24 -9.75 7.22
N GLY A 303 7.10 -10.17 7.77
CA GLY A 303 6.30 -11.28 7.26
C GLY A 303 5.54 -10.98 5.96
N THR A 304 5.57 -9.75 5.44
CA THR A 304 4.79 -9.34 4.27
C THR A 304 5.09 -10.14 3.01
N ARG A 305 4.01 -10.58 2.35
CA ARG A 305 4.05 -11.52 1.21
C ARG A 305 3.58 -10.91 -0.11
N THR A 306 2.87 -9.79 -0.04
CA THR A 306 2.49 -8.97 -1.19
C THR A 306 3.64 -8.10 -1.68
N GLY A 307 3.57 -7.61 -2.92
CA GLY A 307 4.51 -6.61 -3.45
C GLY A 307 5.83 -7.23 -3.90
N ARG A 308 5.80 -8.48 -4.35
CA ARG A 308 7.03 -9.18 -4.81
C ARG A 308 7.71 -8.44 -5.95
N ARG A 309 6.94 -7.71 -6.76
CA ARG A 309 7.40 -6.89 -7.90
C ARG A 309 7.67 -5.41 -7.57
N ARG A 310 7.65 -5.01 -6.29
CA ARG A 310 7.83 -3.61 -5.85
C ARG A 310 9.21 -3.39 -5.26
N ILE A 311 9.33 -2.77 -4.07
CA ILE A 311 10.63 -2.42 -3.48
C ILE A 311 11.50 -3.67 -3.40
N ARG A 312 10.93 -4.80 -2.95
CA ARG A 312 11.62 -6.08 -2.83
C ARG A 312 12.30 -6.54 -4.12
N ALA A 313 11.67 -6.33 -5.29
CA ALA A 313 12.27 -6.70 -6.58
C ALA A 313 13.46 -5.81 -6.97
N GLY A 314 13.55 -4.61 -6.40
CA GLY A 314 14.68 -3.71 -6.61
C GLY A 314 15.88 -3.99 -5.70
N LEU A 315 15.69 -4.74 -4.62
CA LEU A 315 16.75 -5.02 -3.65
C LEU A 315 17.52 -6.30 -4.02
N PRO A 316 18.80 -6.44 -3.61
CA PRO A 316 19.52 -7.70 -3.76
C PRO A 316 18.77 -8.88 -3.12
N VAL A 317 18.87 -10.04 -3.75
CA VAL A 317 18.25 -11.27 -3.26
C VAL A 317 18.73 -11.55 -1.83
N GLY A 318 17.76 -11.84 -0.94
CA GLY A 318 18.03 -12.09 0.48
C GLY A 318 18.06 -10.83 1.35
N THR A 319 17.83 -9.64 0.78
CA THR A 319 17.61 -8.43 1.59
C THR A 319 16.27 -8.54 2.31
N ASP A 320 16.33 -8.52 3.63
CA ASP A 320 15.13 -8.44 4.47
C ASP A 320 14.54 -7.03 4.40
N ILE A 321 13.22 -6.97 4.27
CA ILE A 321 12.46 -5.72 4.20
C ILE A 321 11.18 -5.87 5.01
N ALA A 322 11.03 -5.01 6.03
CA ALA A 322 9.79 -4.79 6.74
C ALA A 322 8.97 -3.79 5.93
N HIS A 323 7.85 -4.23 5.33
CA HIS A 323 7.08 -3.32 4.48
C HIS A 323 5.58 -3.58 4.52
N LYS A 324 4.83 -2.60 4.02
CA LYS A 324 3.41 -2.75 3.67
C LYS A 324 3.16 -2.20 2.28
N THR A 325 2.35 -2.92 1.51
CA THR A 325 1.89 -2.50 0.17
C THR A 325 0.55 -1.76 0.23
N GLY A 326 0.30 -0.90 -0.75
CA GLY A 326 -1.02 -0.34 -1.06
C GLY A 326 -1.37 -0.60 -2.53
N THR A 327 -2.54 -1.14 -2.82
CA THR A 327 -3.02 -1.35 -4.19
C THR A 327 -4.47 -0.93 -4.26
N GLN A 328 -4.78 -0.03 -5.18
CA GLN A 328 -6.14 0.31 -5.58
C GLN A 328 -6.09 0.76 -7.04
N PHE A 329 -7.26 0.88 -7.68
CA PHE A 329 -7.43 1.37 -9.05
C PHE A 329 -6.51 2.57 -9.35
N ARG A 330 -5.47 2.33 -10.16
CA ARG A 330 -4.44 3.32 -10.55
C ARG A 330 -3.73 4.01 -9.37
N ARG A 331 -3.61 3.36 -8.21
CA ARG A 331 -2.91 3.85 -7.00
C ARG A 331 -2.08 2.72 -6.41
N ILE A 332 -0.76 2.80 -6.55
CA ILE A 332 0.17 1.72 -6.18
C ILE A 332 1.24 2.27 -5.25
N CYS A 333 1.34 1.74 -4.04
CA CYS A 333 2.30 2.17 -3.03
C CYS A 333 3.07 1.00 -2.41
N ASP A 334 4.26 1.28 -1.88
CA ASP A 334 5.01 0.37 -1.02
C ASP A 334 5.75 1.19 0.05
N PHE A 335 5.63 0.79 1.31
CA PHE A 335 6.13 1.50 2.48
C PHE A 335 7.14 0.62 3.20
N GLY A 336 8.44 0.81 2.93
CA GLY A 336 9.48 -0.15 3.30
C GLY A 336 10.57 0.40 4.23
N LEU A 337 11.06 -0.50 5.09
CA LEU A 337 12.28 -0.38 5.88
C LEU A 337 13.16 -1.60 5.58
N PHE A 338 14.39 -1.36 5.13
CA PHE A 338 15.38 -2.42 4.88
C PHE A 338 16.75 -2.01 5.43
N PHE A 339 17.67 -2.97 5.48
CA PHE A 339 19.03 -2.75 5.96
C PHE A 339 20.02 -2.92 4.82
N MET A 340 20.99 -2.01 4.78
CA MET A 340 22.18 -2.20 3.95
C MET A 340 23.12 -3.22 4.62
N PRO A 341 24.13 -3.75 3.89
CA PRO A 341 25.04 -4.77 4.44
C PRO A 341 25.82 -4.35 5.68
N ASP A 342 26.04 -3.05 5.85
CA ASP A 342 26.65 -2.39 7.01
C ASP A 342 25.63 -2.08 8.13
N HIS A 343 24.44 -2.71 8.08
CA HIS A 343 23.37 -2.60 9.08
C HIS A 343 22.71 -1.22 9.22
N ARG A 344 23.04 -0.25 8.37
CA ARG A 344 22.32 1.03 8.38
C ARG A 344 20.86 0.84 7.91
N PRO A 345 19.87 1.36 8.67
CA PRO A 345 18.46 1.30 8.32
C PRO A 345 18.09 2.34 7.26
N ILE A 346 17.43 1.88 6.19
CA ILE A 346 16.93 2.74 5.11
C ILE A 346 15.41 2.66 5.06
N VAL A 347 14.76 3.82 5.19
CA VAL A 347 13.33 3.98 4.90
C VAL A 347 13.18 4.35 3.44
N LEU A 348 12.37 3.59 2.70
CA LEU A 348 11.99 3.88 1.33
C LEU A 348 10.47 3.74 1.18
N ILE A 349 9.82 4.84 0.78
CA ILE A 349 8.40 4.85 0.46
C ILE A 349 8.24 5.34 -0.96
N ALA A 350 7.53 4.57 -1.78
CA ALA A 350 7.24 4.93 -3.16
C ALA A 350 5.74 4.74 -3.42
N CYS A 351 5.11 5.78 -3.96
CA CYS A 351 3.71 5.77 -4.38
C CYS A 351 3.57 6.26 -5.81
N ILE A 352 2.66 5.64 -6.54
CA ILE A 352 2.38 5.89 -7.94
C ILE A 352 0.89 6.18 -8.11
N LYS A 353 0.58 7.26 -8.82
CA LYS A 353 -0.78 7.64 -9.22
C LYS A 353 -0.88 7.61 -10.74
N GLY A 354 -1.83 6.85 -11.28
CA GLY A 354 -1.98 6.67 -12.72
C GLY A 354 -1.10 5.57 -13.32
N GLY A 355 -1.31 5.29 -14.60
CA GLY A 355 -0.65 4.21 -15.35
C GLY A 355 -1.11 2.79 -14.97
N ARG A 356 -0.75 1.82 -15.80
CA ARG A 356 -1.02 0.38 -15.54
C ARG A 356 -0.24 -0.09 -14.32
N LYS A 357 -0.88 -0.90 -13.47
CA LYS A 357 -0.27 -1.46 -12.24
C LYS A 357 1.09 -2.12 -12.48
N ALA A 358 1.21 -3.02 -13.46
CA ALA A 358 2.47 -3.72 -13.73
C ALA A 358 3.64 -2.75 -13.99
N ARG A 359 3.36 -1.66 -14.71
CA ARG A 359 4.35 -0.61 -14.97
C ARG A 359 4.68 0.19 -13.71
N ALA A 360 3.68 0.53 -12.91
CA ALA A 360 3.90 1.20 -11.61
C ALA A 360 4.78 0.35 -10.67
N GLU A 361 4.56 -0.97 -10.61
CA GLU A 361 5.39 -1.89 -9.82
C GLU A 361 6.85 -1.91 -10.31
N GLN A 362 7.06 -1.97 -11.64
CA GLN A 362 8.40 -1.86 -12.23
C GLN A 362 9.09 -0.53 -11.90
N VAL A 363 8.35 0.58 -11.90
CA VAL A 363 8.89 1.90 -11.51
C VAL A 363 9.34 1.88 -10.04
N ILE A 364 8.51 1.36 -9.14
CA ILE A 364 8.87 1.24 -7.71
C ILE A 364 10.12 0.37 -7.53
N ALA A 365 10.15 -0.80 -8.17
CA ALA A 365 11.31 -1.71 -8.12
C ALA A 365 12.57 -1.03 -8.66
N HIS A 366 12.47 -0.32 -9.78
CA HIS A 366 13.60 0.41 -10.36
C HIS A 366 14.11 1.47 -9.38
N LEU A 367 13.25 2.31 -8.80
CA LEU A 367 13.66 3.36 -7.86
C LEU A 367 14.28 2.78 -6.58
N ALA A 368 13.77 1.65 -6.07
CA ALA A 368 14.39 0.93 -4.95
C ALA A 368 15.81 0.46 -5.30
N GLN A 369 15.98 -0.07 -6.50
CA GLN A 369 17.27 -0.53 -7.00
C GLN A 369 18.27 0.61 -7.18
N ARG A 370 17.81 1.75 -7.72
CA ARG A 370 18.64 2.96 -7.84
C ARG A 370 19.02 3.52 -6.48
N THR A 371 18.10 3.48 -5.52
CA THR A 371 18.36 3.88 -4.13
C THR A 371 19.47 3.03 -3.52
N TYR A 372 19.34 1.70 -3.58
CA TYR A 372 20.34 0.77 -3.07
C TYR A 372 21.72 1.00 -3.71
N PHE A 373 21.75 1.16 -5.04
CA PHE A 373 22.97 1.45 -5.79
C PHE A 373 23.68 2.73 -5.33
N HIS A 374 22.94 3.83 -5.21
CA HIS A 374 23.54 5.13 -4.87
C HIS A 374 24.02 5.19 -3.42
N LEU A 375 23.29 4.56 -2.50
CA LEU A 375 23.72 4.43 -1.11
C LEU A 375 24.94 3.51 -0.96
N THR A 376 25.12 2.52 -1.83
CA THR A 376 26.29 1.63 -1.74
C THR A 376 27.59 2.39 -2.06
N PRO A 377 28.66 2.24 -1.24
CA PRO A 377 29.93 2.90 -1.47
C PRO A 377 30.47 2.67 -2.89
N PRO A 378 31.08 3.66 -3.56
CA PRO A 378 31.58 3.51 -4.93
C PRO A 378 32.52 2.32 -5.14
N SER A 379 33.34 1.98 -4.16
CA SER A 379 34.24 0.82 -4.16
C SER A 379 33.50 -0.52 -4.25
N GLU A 380 32.26 -0.58 -3.79
CA GLU A 380 31.45 -1.81 -3.72
C GLU A 380 30.40 -1.91 -4.82
N ARG A 381 30.11 -0.81 -5.54
CA ARG A 381 29.08 -0.77 -6.60
C ARG A 381 29.28 -1.80 -7.70
N ARG A 382 30.53 -2.20 -7.98
CA ARG A 382 30.85 -3.25 -8.96
C ARG A 382 30.24 -4.62 -8.60
N LYS A 383 29.91 -4.85 -7.31
CA LYS A 383 29.30 -6.09 -6.82
C LYS A 383 27.78 -6.14 -6.98
N ILE A 384 27.13 -5.01 -7.30
CA ILE A 384 25.66 -4.88 -7.33
C ILE A 384 25.04 -5.42 -8.64
N GLY A 385 25.86 -5.95 -9.56
CA GLY A 385 25.39 -6.38 -10.88
C GLY A 385 25.05 -5.19 -11.79
N PRO A 386 24.76 -5.45 -13.07
CA PRO A 386 24.54 -4.39 -14.05
C PRO A 386 23.28 -3.56 -13.73
N ARG A 387 23.28 -2.30 -14.19
CA ARG A 387 22.13 -1.39 -14.14
C ARG A 387 20.98 -1.97 -15.00
N PRO A 388 19.85 -2.41 -14.43
CA PRO A 388 18.65 -2.74 -15.16
C PRO A 388 18.14 -1.44 -15.78
N VAL A 389 18.04 -1.43 -17.09
CA VAL A 389 17.35 -0.36 -17.81
C VAL A 389 15.87 -0.63 -17.63
N LEU A 390 15.15 0.33 -17.04
CA LEU A 390 13.69 0.30 -17.11
C LEU A 390 13.33 0.42 -18.59
N ALA A 391 12.79 -0.65 -19.18
CA ALA A 391 12.42 -0.66 -20.60
C ALA A 391 11.53 0.56 -20.91
N PRO A 392 11.67 1.20 -22.09
CA PRO A 392 10.78 2.29 -22.48
C PRO A 392 9.32 1.83 -22.43
N ALA A 393 8.39 2.75 -22.19
CA ALA A 393 6.97 2.46 -22.27
C ALA A 393 6.67 2.04 -23.72
N GLY A 394 6.55 0.75 -23.98
CA GLY A 394 6.24 0.24 -25.31
C GLY A 394 4.74 0.25 -25.56
N ASP A 395 4.33 0.82 -26.68
CA ASP A 395 3.00 0.65 -27.26
C ASP A 395 2.87 -0.79 -27.78
N GLY A 396 2.49 -1.74 -26.93
CA GLY A 396 2.15 -3.09 -27.37
C GLY A 396 2.62 -4.22 -26.46
N GLU A 397 1.74 -4.63 -25.55
CA GLU A 397 1.51 -6.07 -25.36
C GLU A 397 0.26 -6.44 -26.18
N ARG A 398 0.38 -6.40 -27.52
CA ARG A 398 -0.53 -7.18 -28.37
C ARG A 398 -0.21 -8.65 -28.12
N GLY A 399 -1.26 -9.46 -28.01
CA GLY A 399 -1.27 -10.77 -27.38
C GLY A 399 -0.08 -11.68 -27.70
N ARG A 400 0.38 -12.41 -26.68
CA ARG A 400 1.18 -13.61 -26.88
C ARG A 400 0.33 -14.70 -27.53
N GLY A 401 0.10 -14.55 -28.83
CA GLY A 401 -0.29 -15.63 -29.73
C GLY A 401 0.85 -16.64 -29.82
N ARG A 402 0.48 -17.91 -29.69
CA ARG A 402 1.34 -19.10 -29.72
C ARG A 402 2.37 -19.05 -30.85
N THR A 403 3.62 -19.35 -30.55
CA THR A 403 4.59 -19.83 -31.55
C THR A 403 5.28 -21.08 -31.01
N ALA A 404 4.75 -22.24 -31.43
CA ALA A 404 5.51 -23.48 -31.55
C ALA A 404 5.37 -23.93 -33.00
N GLY A 405 6.48 -23.97 -33.74
CA GLY A 405 6.52 -24.40 -35.13
C GLY A 405 7.85 -24.04 -35.80
N ALA A 406 8.69 -25.06 -35.99
CA ALA A 406 10.01 -25.03 -36.62
C ALA A 406 9.94 -24.70 -38.13
N PRO A 407 11.09 -24.44 -38.81
CA PRO A 407 11.12 -23.74 -40.10
C PRO A 407 11.01 -24.70 -41.30
N SER A 408 10.35 -24.23 -42.35
CA SER A 408 10.53 -24.74 -43.71
C SER A 408 10.27 -23.62 -44.73
N ASN A 409 11.31 -23.27 -45.49
CA ASN A 409 11.25 -22.58 -46.78
C ASN A 409 11.40 -23.69 -47.88
N PRO A 410 11.16 -23.49 -49.20
CA PRO A 410 10.96 -22.22 -49.90
C PRO A 410 9.94 -22.18 -51.08
N SER A 411 9.85 -20.97 -51.67
CA SER A 411 9.62 -20.65 -53.10
C SER A 411 8.18 -20.36 -53.58
N ARG A 412 7.92 -19.14 -54.06
CA ARG A 412 7.90 -18.71 -55.48
C ARG A 412 7.41 -17.26 -55.67
N ARG A 413 7.69 -16.75 -56.88
CA ARG A 413 7.71 -15.37 -57.41
C ARG A 413 6.34 -14.81 -57.89
N HIS A 414 6.39 -13.52 -58.24
CA HIS A 414 5.52 -12.68 -59.10
C HIS A 414 4.43 -11.88 -58.34
N GLY A 415 4.21 -10.58 -58.54
CA GLY A 415 4.78 -9.53 -59.41
C GLY A 415 3.71 -8.45 -59.65
N ALA A 416 4.11 -7.16 -59.73
CA ALA A 416 3.40 -5.97 -60.27
C ALA A 416 2.03 -5.62 -59.63
N GLU A 417 1.46 -4.41 -59.61
CA GLU A 417 1.77 -3.01 -60.01
C GLU A 417 0.68 -2.13 -59.32
N ASP A 418 1.04 -0.87 -59.02
CA ASP A 418 0.27 0.40 -58.94
C ASP A 418 -1.23 0.46 -58.58
N ASP A 419 -1.59 1.34 -57.61
CA ASP A 419 -2.36 2.57 -57.90
C ASP A 419 -2.62 3.43 -56.64
N ASP A 420 -2.46 4.75 -56.82
CA ASP A 420 -2.77 5.88 -55.93
C ASP A 420 -4.28 6.03 -55.66
N VAL A 421 -4.72 6.26 -54.41
CA VAL A 421 -5.80 7.21 -54.07
C VAL A 421 -5.62 7.79 -52.66
N SER A 422 -5.85 9.10 -52.59
CA SER A 422 -5.80 10.06 -51.49
C SER A 422 -6.80 9.87 -50.34
N SER A 423 -6.35 10.34 -49.16
CA SER A 423 -7.08 11.00 -48.06
C SER A 423 -8.51 10.54 -47.67
N SER A 424 -8.65 10.06 -46.44
CA SER A 424 -9.52 10.71 -45.45
C SER A 424 -9.16 10.23 -44.04
N GLY A 425 -9.03 11.18 -43.13
CA GLY A 425 -8.71 10.91 -41.73
C GLY A 425 -9.90 10.30 -41.00
N GLY A 426 -9.63 9.21 -40.29
CA GLY A 426 -10.46 8.66 -39.23
C GLY A 426 -9.51 8.15 -38.17
N VAL A 427 -9.40 8.90 -37.06
CA VAL A 427 -8.71 8.43 -35.86
C VAL A 427 -9.68 7.48 -35.17
N ASP A 428 -9.59 6.21 -35.52
CA ASP A 428 -10.20 5.15 -34.71
C ASP A 428 -9.27 4.85 -33.54
N ASP A 429 -9.48 5.55 -32.43
CA ASP A 429 -8.94 5.21 -31.12
C ASP A 429 -9.68 3.96 -30.59
N ASP A 430 -9.37 2.80 -31.17
CA ASP A 430 -9.80 1.51 -30.64
C ASP A 430 -8.91 1.14 -29.45
N VAL A 431 -9.25 1.71 -28.29
CA VAL A 431 -8.54 1.48 -27.02
C VAL A 431 -9.05 0.18 -26.39
N GLY A 432 -8.60 -0.96 -26.92
CA GLY A 432 -8.73 -2.25 -26.26
C GLY A 432 -7.84 -2.34 -25.01
N VAL A 433 -8.30 -1.78 -23.88
CA VAL A 433 -7.62 -1.86 -22.58
C VAL A 433 -8.10 -3.07 -21.81
N SER A 434 -7.19 -4.01 -21.50
CA SER A 434 -7.41 -4.99 -20.43
C SER A 434 -6.99 -4.37 -19.10
N ASP A 435 -7.94 -3.72 -18.41
CA ASP A 435 -7.80 -3.14 -17.06
C ASP A 435 -7.86 -4.21 -15.94
N ASP A 436 -7.83 -5.48 -16.29
CA ASP A 436 -8.15 -6.60 -15.40
C ASP A 436 -7.13 -6.86 -14.28
N ASP A 437 -5.95 -6.27 -14.36
CA ASP A 437 -4.92 -6.44 -13.32
C ASP A 437 -4.90 -5.34 -12.27
N GLU A 438 -5.66 -4.24 -12.42
CA GLU A 438 -5.42 -3.03 -11.63
C GLU A 438 -5.77 -3.15 -10.14
N GLU A 439 -6.72 -4.01 -9.78
CA GLU A 439 -7.16 -4.22 -8.40
C GLU A 439 -6.86 -5.61 -7.83
N SER A 440 -6.24 -6.52 -8.60
CA SER A 440 -5.90 -7.85 -8.09
C SER A 440 -4.74 -7.75 -7.10
N GLU A 441 -4.99 -7.62 -5.80
CA GLU A 441 -3.92 -7.87 -4.81
C GLU A 441 -3.38 -9.29 -5.09
N GLU A 442 -2.06 -9.41 -5.37
CA GLU A 442 -1.41 -10.60 -5.97
C GLU A 442 -2.03 -11.95 -5.56
N GLU A 443 -2.32 -12.76 -6.58
CA GLU A 443 -2.63 -14.19 -6.47
C GLU A 443 -1.44 -14.89 -5.79
N ILE A 444 -1.62 -15.26 -4.52
CA ILE A 444 -0.64 -16.07 -3.80
C ILE A 444 -0.83 -17.51 -4.30
N ALA A 445 0.25 -18.10 -4.84
CA ALA A 445 0.28 -19.50 -5.23
C ALA A 445 -0.33 -20.38 -4.12
N GLU A 446 -1.33 -21.19 -4.51
CA GLU A 446 -2.24 -21.94 -3.63
C GLU A 446 -1.55 -23.00 -2.73
N ASP A 447 -0.25 -23.23 -2.91
CA ASP A 447 0.52 -24.29 -2.24
C ASP A 447 1.04 -23.93 -0.82
N GLU A 448 0.90 -22.69 -0.34
CA GLU A 448 1.39 -22.28 1.00
C GLU A 448 0.29 -21.99 2.03
N LEU A 449 -0.95 -22.43 1.77
CA LEU A 449 -2.04 -22.30 2.75
C LEU A 449 -1.90 -23.38 3.85
N LEU A 450 -1.42 -22.94 5.02
CA LEU A 450 -1.47 -23.61 6.33
C LEU A 450 -0.56 -24.84 6.52
N THR A 451 0.70 -24.60 6.88
CA THR A 451 1.44 -25.54 7.74
C THR A 451 1.47 -24.99 9.17
N PRO A 452 0.84 -25.65 10.15
CA PRO A 452 1.05 -25.30 11.56
C PRO A 452 2.49 -25.64 11.94
N THR A 453 3.15 -24.72 12.62
CA THR A 453 4.40 -25.00 13.34
C THR A 453 4.18 -26.19 14.27
N ARG A 454 4.85 -27.30 13.94
CA ARG A 454 4.75 -28.59 14.61
C ARG A 454 5.22 -28.46 16.06
N ARG A 455 4.29 -28.36 17.02
CA ARG A 455 4.53 -28.76 18.41
C ARG A 455 3.99 -30.17 18.59
N THR A 456 4.85 -31.03 19.10
CA THR A 456 4.68 -32.46 19.35
C THR A 456 3.43 -32.75 20.18
N GLY A 457 2.53 -33.61 19.69
CA GLY A 457 1.38 -34.10 20.46
C GLY A 457 0.35 -34.81 19.58
N LYS A 458 0.37 -36.14 19.63
CA LYS A 458 -0.47 -37.09 18.88
C LYS A 458 -1.98 -36.83 19.07
N LYS A 459 -2.71 -36.31 18.08
CA LYS A 459 -4.19 -36.42 17.94
C LYS A 459 -4.63 -36.33 16.47
N ARG A 460 -5.69 -37.07 16.14
CA ARG A 460 -6.17 -37.52 14.82
C ARG A 460 -6.39 -36.40 13.78
N ASN A 461 -5.98 -36.68 12.53
CA ASN A 461 -6.28 -35.94 11.31
C ASN A 461 -7.79 -35.72 11.11
N GLN A 462 -8.21 -34.46 11.02
CA GLN A 462 -9.37 -34.06 10.21
C GLN A 462 -8.84 -33.11 9.12
N GLY A 463 -8.46 -33.70 7.99
CA GLY A 463 -8.20 -32.92 6.77
C GLY A 463 -9.52 -32.31 6.30
N VAL A 464 -9.50 -31.01 5.99
CA VAL A 464 -10.65 -30.29 5.46
C VAL A 464 -10.95 -30.82 4.06
N ASP A 465 -12.05 -31.55 3.92
CA ASP A 465 -12.57 -32.03 2.65
C ASP A 465 -13.08 -30.85 1.81
N ARG A 466 -12.28 -30.46 0.82
CA ARG A 466 -12.50 -29.32 -0.08
C ARG A 466 -13.78 -29.48 -0.91
N ASP A 467 -14.13 -30.71 -1.27
CA ASP A 467 -15.35 -31.01 -2.02
C ASP A 467 -16.59 -30.88 -1.16
N ARG A 468 -16.48 -31.21 0.13
CA ARG A 468 -17.56 -31.00 1.10
C ARG A 468 -17.91 -29.52 1.26
N ILE A 469 -16.93 -28.62 1.35
CA ILE A 469 -17.19 -27.17 1.46
C ILE A 469 -17.81 -26.61 0.17
N ARG A 470 -17.29 -27.03 -0.99
CA ARG A 470 -17.87 -26.65 -2.29
C ARG A 470 -19.31 -27.13 -2.44
N ASN A 471 -19.62 -28.32 -1.93
CA ASN A 471 -20.95 -28.91 -1.97
C ASN A 471 -21.91 -28.27 -0.96
N GLU A 472 -21.45 -27.95 0.26
CA GLU A 472 -22.22 -27.17 1.24
C GLU A 472 -22.55 -25.76 0.69
N ARG A 473 -21.61 -25.13 -0.04
CA ARG A 473 -21.83 -23.84 -0.73
C ARG A 473 -22.90 -23.94 -1.82
N ARG A 474 -22.84 -24.98 -2.66
CA ARG A 474 -23.86 -25.24 -3.70
C ARG A 474 -25.23 -25.54 -3.09
N ARG A 475 -25.27 -26.26 -1.98
CA ARG A 475 -26.50 -26.59 -1.25
C ARG A 475 -27.16 -25.33 -0.69
N HIS A 476 -26.39 -24.44 -0.04
CA HIS A 476 -26.95 -23.23 0.55
C HIS A 476 -27.45 -22.22 -0.49
N LEU A 477 -26.78 -22.14 -1.65
CA LEU A 477 -27.24 -21.36 -2.82
C LEU A 477 -28.54 -21.92 -3.43
N ARG A 478 -28.69 -23.25 -3.49
CA ARG A 478 -29.93 -23.91 -3.96
C ARG A 478 -31.09 -23.71 -2.99
N GLU A 479 -30.85 -23.83 -1.69
CA GLU A 479 -31.86 -23.62 -0.64
C GLU A 479 -32.36 -22.16 -0.59
N ARG A 480 -31.53 -21.18 -0.98
CA ARG A 480 -31.95 -19.77 -1.13
C ARG A 480 -32.78 -19.51 -2.39
N ARG A 481 -32.45 -20.14 -3.52
CA ARG A 481 -33.23 -20.01 -4.77
C ARG A 481 -34.60 -20.69 -4.70
N ALA A 482 -34.79 -21.65 -3.79
CA ALA A 482 -36.03 -22.37 -3.60
C ALA A 482 -37.03 -21.68 -2.64
N ARG A 483 -36.66 -20.55 -2.02
CA ARG A 483 -37.58 -19.79 -1.15
C ARG A 483 -38.39 -18.79 -2.00
N PRO A 484 -39.73 -18.86 -2.01
CA PRO A 484 -40.53 -17.80 -2.62
C PRO A 484 -40.28 -16.48 -1.88
N ALA A 485 -40.31 -15.37 -2.62
CA ALA A 485 -40.16 -14.04 -2.06
C ALA A 485 -41.21 -13.81 -0.95
N PRO A 486 -40.86 -13.15 0.18
CA PRO A 486 -41.84 -12.78 1.18
C PRO A 486 -42.90 -11.87 0.54
N ALA A 487 -44.18 -12.15 0.83
CA ALA A 487 -45.28 -11.34 0.35
C ALA A 487 -45.10 -9.86 0.78
N PRO A 488 -45.46 -8.89 -0.07
CA PRO A 488 -45.39 -7.49 0.29
C PRO A 488 -46.24 -7.22 1.53
N ALA A 489 -45.69 -6.44 2.48
CA ALA A 489 -46.41 -6.03 3.68
C ALA A 489 -47.66 -5.21 3.30
N PRO A 490 -48.79 -5.36 4.02
CA PRO A 490 -50.01 -4.62 3.74
C PRO A 490 -49.76 -3.11 3.93
N THR A 491 -50.12 -2.34 2.91
CA THR A 491 -50.13 -0.88 2.96
C THR A 491 -51.25 -0.41 3.89
N THR A 492 -50.90 0.00 5.10
CA THR A 492 -51.77 0.79 5.97
C THR A 492 -51.71 2.24 5.52
N THR A 493 -52.70 2.67 4.75
CA THR A 493 -52.98 4.10 4.52
C THR A 493 -53.76 4.62 5.72
N ASP A 494 -53.07 5.21 6.69
CA ASP A 494 -53.73 6.07 7.68
C ASP A 494 -53.89 7.48 7.10
N PRO A 495 -55.09 8.10 7.19
CA PRO A 495 -55.30 9.46 6.72
C PRO A 495 -54.60 10.46 7.66
N VAL A 496 -53.73 11.28 7.08
CA VAL A 496 -53.06 12.40 7.75
C VAL A 496 -54.11 13.45 8.15
N ALA A 497 -54.22 13.73 9.46
CA ALA A 497 -55.03 14.83 9.98
C ALA A 497 -54.39 16.19 9.64
N PRO A 498 -55.17 17.24 9.33
CA PRO A 498 -54.64 18.54 8.96
C PRO A 498 -54.10 19.30 10.18
N SER A 499 -52.92 19.90 10.03
CA SER A 499 -52.29 20.78 11.03
C SER A 499 -53.06 22.09 11.21
N PRO A 500 -53.13 22.66 12.44
CA PRO A 500 -53.80 23.94 12.69
C PRO A 500 -52.98 25.14 12.20
N PRO A 501 -53.62 26.29 11.91
CA PRO A 501 -52.96 27.45 11.33
C PRO A 501 -52.05 28.17 12.35
N VAL A 502 -50.88 28.59 11.87
CA VAL A 502 -49.90 29.41 12.60
C VAL A 502 -50.36 30.86 12.56
N GLY A 503 -50.53 31.49 13.73
CA GLY A 503 -50.85 32.92 13.88
C GLY A 503 -49.64 33.84 13.59
N PRO A 504 -49.88 35.15 13.34
CA PRO A 504 -48.85 36.07 12.87
C PRO A 504 -47.88 36.52 13.97
N PRO A 505 -46.68 36.98 13.59
CA PRO A 505 -45.57 37.17 14.52
C PRO A 505 -45.67 38.47 15.32
N THR A 506 -45.26 38.43 16.58
CA THR A 506 -44.87 39.58 17.41
C THR A 506 -43.45 39.40 17.89
#